data_AF-A0A918T3A1-F1
#
_entry.id   AF-A0A918T3A1-F1
#
_cell.length_a   1.000
_cell.length_b   1.000
_cell.length_c   1.000
_cell.angle_alpha   90.00
_cell.angle_beta   90.00
_cell.angle_gamma   90.00
#
_symmetry.space_group_name_H-M   'P 1'
#
loop_
_entity.id
_entity.type
_entity.pdbx_description
1 polymer ?
#
loop_
_entity_poly.entity_id
_entity_poly.type
_entity_poly.pdbx_seq_one_letter_code
_entity_poly.pdbx_strand_id
1 'polypeptide(L)'
;MTARPGPPGGLTAEEAASWARVRRYAVPRRMIERATRARESGDWRTACAVAAVDVPDDLDPRRIADRYGSATAARVADDLRHLAPDLLRWHLPRTLGGHSTLAAGRRVLLAAYDTPGAAGPVLSVTNTPMLAGPQRLRLHLGPAVAPQDDRLHGVRYVTEDWTAARRFWDARRTGELRWSAGAADAAAPGGPAPRGRIPFLRADGTPLAADELPTEAPGAADPAALAEWIAVLQARGEHTEAYAAAGLGLDLTPPPRGPRSYRELDVAALTSFVAPDLTRLAPELRRLARAGHGTVFRLDLEWRGHLRIGLDPAAPDVRPPHVTGHERGQGDGVPRLPSYTWQRLPDIGLLRAGRIRPEEFHPLVAAVLLPHAGPATGPPGPRVPGPVRVRCGDAWHEVAHRDGVLTGPHTERERQREQALLAFGGTVSGCFAARDAWAGGGGRLPRALREQRNALFLHAQHGDTPAVLALLDAGTDPHVRDRRGRGLLHLLPLLDHRELLPRLLAAGVDLEAKDKADRTPLQSAVHGGGSAALVADLLAAGARTDVVDEEELSLAQTIRRYERTDLMALRHRLLRDHPGLGSAWFDDHMDERDSSGIDWNAPEPADEKEPRT
;
A
#
# COMPACT_ATOMS: atom_id res chain seq x y z
N MET A 1 -18.27 -15.76 10.84
CA MET A 1 -18.68 -14.57 11.60
C MET A 1 -18.83 -13.42 10.61
N THR A 2 -20.05 -13.02 10.27
CA THR A 2 -20.28 -11.84 9.43
C THR A 2 -19.88 -10.60 10.22
N ALA A 3 -18.97 -9.79 9.67
CA ALA A 3 -18.63 -8.50 10.26
C ALA A 3 -19.91 -7.68 10.46
N ARG A 4 -20.06 -7.00 11.61
CA ARG A 4 -21.19 -6.07 11.79
C ARG A 4 -21.14 -5.04 10.65
N PRO A 5 -22.23 -4.84 9.90
CA PRO A 5 -22.25 -3.84 8.83
C PRO A 5 -21.92 -2.47 9.40
N GLY A 6 -21.14 -1.68 8.64
CA GLY A 6 -20.86 -0.29 9.00
C GLY A 6 -22.12 0.58 8.94
N PRO A 7 -22.06 1.83 9.43
CA PRO A 7 -23.16 2.77 9.23
C PRO A 7 -23.41 2.99 7.71
N PRO A 8 -24.62 3.40 7.30
CA PRO A 8 -24.94 3.66 5.89
C PRO A 8 -23.87 4.52 5.22
N GLY A 9 -23.28 3.99 4.15
CA GLY A 9 -22.24 4.63 3.36
C GLY A 9 -20.89 4.85 4.06
N GLY A 10 -20.69 4.25 5.23
CA GLY A 10 -19.45 4.30 6.00
C GLY A 10 -18.58 3.07 5.78
N LEU A 11 -17.36 3.13 6.30
CA LEU A 11 -16.46 1.97 6.35
C LEU A 11 -16.96 0.95 7.38
N THR A 12 -16.76 -0.34 7.11
CA THR A 12 -16.89 -1.37 8.15
C THR A 12 -15.88 -1.13 9.28
N ALA A 13 -16.11 -1.73 10.45
CA ALA A 13 -15.17 -1.58 11.58
C ALA A 13 -13.74 -2.05 11.24
N GLU A 14 -13.62 -3.10 10.43
CA GLU A 14 -12.33 -3.66 9.98
C GLU A 14 -11.63 -2.74 8.96
N GLU A 15 -12.38 -2.23 7.97
CA GLU A 15 -11.85 -1.27 7.00
C GLU A 15 -11.44 0.02 7.68
N ALA A 16 -12.26 0.56 8.59
CA ALA A 16 -11.95 1.76 9.35
C ALA A 16 -10.68 1.58 10.19
N ALA A 17 -10.51 0.41 10.83
CA ALA A 17 -9.29 0.10 11.58
C ALA A 17 -8.07 -0.02 10.66
N SER A 18 -8.23 -0.60 9.46
CA SER A 18 -7.16 -0.76 8.49
C SER A 18 -6.74 0.59 7.90
N TRP A 19 -7.69 1.40 7.44
CA TRP A 19 -7.44 2.75 6.94
C TRP A 19 -6.91 3.70 8.02
N ALA A 20 -7.28 3.54 9.30
CA ALA A 20 -6.68 4.31 10.38
C ALA A 20 -5.18 3.99 10.54
N ARG A 21 -4.79 2.72 10.38
CA ARG A 21 -3.36 2.33 10.32
C ARG A 21 -2.69 2.94 9.08
N VAL A 22 -3.33 2.84 7.91
CA VAL A 22 -2.80 3.46 6.68
C VAL A 22 -2.56 4.95 6.90
N ARG A 23 -3.55 5.68 7.41
CA ARG A 23 -3.43 7.12 7.65
C ARG A 23 -2.25 7.44 8.56
N ARG A 24 -2.07 6.65 9.62
CA ARG A 24 -1.01 6.89 10.60
C ARG A 24 0.40 6.59 10.07
N TYR A 25 0.57 5.57 9.24
CA TYR A 25 1.90 5.03 8.92
C TYR A 25 2.31 5.17 7.44
N ALA A 26 1.36 5.17 6.50
CA ALA A 26 1.68 5.14 5.07
C ALA A 26 2.10 6.50 4.50
N VAL A 27 1.51 7.58 5.01
CA VAL A 27 1.79 8.98 4.61
C VAL A 27 1.91 9.83 5.88
N PRO A 28 3.02 9.72 6.62
CA PRO A 28 3.19 10.42 7.90
C PRO A 28 3.30 11.93 7.71
N ARG A 29 2.96 12.73 8.73
CA ARG A 29 3.00 14.20 8.69
C ARG A 29 4.30 14.78 8.15
N ARG A 30 5.45 14.25 8.58
CA ARG A 30 6.75 14.73 8.07
C ARG A 30 6.95 14.51 6.57
N MET A 31 6.35 13.47 5.98
CA MET A 31 6.40 13.21 4.54
C MET A 31 5.58 14.29 3.83
N ILE A 32 4.38 14.56 4.33
CA ILE A 32 3.50 15.62 3.82
C ILE A 32 4.20 16.99 3.87
N GLU A 33 4.73 17.36 5.03
CA GLU A 33 5.37 18.67 5.23
C GLU A 33 6.59 18.85 4.32
N ARG A 34 7.47 17.84 4.23
CA ARG A 34 8.69 17.91 3.41
C ARG A 34 8.39 17.83 1.90
N ALA A 35 7.46 16.95 1.50
CA ALA A 35 7.06 16.84 0.09
C ALA A 35 6.33 18.10 -0.39
N THR A 36 5.45 18.66 0.45
CA THR A 36 4.78 19.95 0.18
C THR A 36 5.79 21.07 0.02
N ARG A 37 6.73 21.24 0.96
CA ARG A 37 7.77 22.26 0.87
C ARG A 37 8.61 22.13 -0.41
N ALA A 38 9.05 20.92 -0.74
CA ALA A 38 9.83 20.66 -1.95
C ALA A 38 9.04 20.94 -3.24
N ARG A 39 7.76 20.54 -3.28
CA ARG A 39 6.86 20.84 -4.40
C ARG A 39 6.66 22.35 -4.57
N GLU A 40 6.44 23.08 -3.49
CA GLU A 40 6.24 24.54 -3.52
C GLU A 40 7.50 25.32 -3.92
N SER A 41 8.70 24.78 -3.66
CA SER A 41 9.95 25.32 -4.19
C SER A 41 10.25 24.89 -5.63
N GLY A 42 9.39 24.08 -6.25
CA GLY A 42 9.58 23.54 -7.61
C GLY A 42 10.53 22.34 -7.69
N ASP A 43 11.02 21.83 -6.56
CA ASP A 43 11.90 20.65 -6.49
C ASP A 43 11.08 19.37 -6.34
N TRP A 44 10.45 18.97 -7.44
CA TRP A 44 9.62 17.77 -7.48
C TRP A 44 10.42 16.47 -7.28
N ARG A 45 11.73 16.45 -7.58
CA ARG A 45 12.59 15.28 -7.36
C ARG A 45 12.78 15.03 -5.87
N THR A 46 13.04 16.08 -5.10
CA THR A 46 13.07 15.98 -3.63
C THR A 46 11.70 15.58 -3.07
N ALA A 47 10.60 16.12 -3.62
CA ALA A 47 9.26 15.69 -3.22
C ALA A 47 9.03 14.19 -3.45
N CYS A 48 9.45 13.66 -4.61
CA CYS A 48 9.41 12.23 -4.93
C CYS A 48 10.26 11.40 -3.96
N ALA A 49 11.51 11.81 -3.72
CA ALA A 49 12.42 11.10 -2.82
C ALA A 49 11.85 11.00 -1.38
N VAL A 50 11.29 12.10 -0.86
CA VAL A 50 10.62 12.15 0.45
C VAL A 50 9.43 11.20 0.53
N ALA A 51 8.67 11.05 -0.55
CA ALA A 51 7.51 10.17 -0.65
C ALA A 51 7.84 8.72 -1.05
N ALA A 52 9.14 8.39 -1.09
CA ALA A 52 9.67 7.08 -1.51
C ALA A 52 9.23 6.70 -2.94
N VAL A 53 9.34 7.67 -3.85
CA VAL A 53 9.13 7.51 -5.29
C VAL A 53 10.47 7.63 -6.00
N ASP A 54 10.92 6.54 -6.60
CA ASP A 54 12.16 6.46 -7.35
C ASP A 54 11.95 7.10 -8.73
N VAL A 55 12.84 8.03 -9.07
CA VAL A 55 12.83 8.81 -10.32
C VAL A 55 13.99 8.33 -11.19
N PRO A 56 13.75 7.60 -12.29
CA PRO A 56 14.82 7.17 -13.19
C PRO A 56 15.42 8.34 -14.01
N ASP A 57 16.64 8.15 -14.48
CA ASP A 57 17.40 9.17 -15.25
C ASP A 57 16.81 9.48 -16.62
N ASP A 58 15.95 8.62 -17.17
CA ASP A 58 15.23 8.85 -18.43
C ASP A 58 14.13 9.91 -18.30
N LEU A 59 13.75 10.30 -17.08
CA LEU A 59 12.90 11.47 -16.81
C LEU A 59 13.68 12.81 -16.80
N ASP A 60 14.85 12.85 -17.44
CA ASP A 60 15.56 14.09 -17.72
C ASP A 60 14.88 14.88 -18.86
N PRO A 61 14.57 16.18 -18.69
CA PRO A 61 13.89 16.97 -19.71
C PRO A 61 14.56 16.98 -21.08
N ARG A 62 15.91 16.91 -21.15
CA ARG A 62 16.62 16.87 -22.44
C ARG A 62 16.40 15.54 -23.13
N ARG A 63 16.55 14.42 -22.40
CA ARG A 63 16.27 13.08 -22.93
C ARG A 63 14.83 12.92 -23.39
N ILE A 64 13.87 13.49 -22.66
CA ILE A 64 12.45 13.50 -23.06
C ILE A 64 12.26 14.33 -24.34
N ALA A 65 12.91 15.49 -24.44
CA ALA A 65 12.81 16.34 -25.63
C ALA A 65 13.42 15.66 -26.86
N ASP A 66 14.57 14.99 -26.71
CA ASP A 66 15.24 14.24 -27.77
C ASP A 66 14.36 13.07 -28.25
N ARG A 67 13.65 12.39 -27.35
CA ARG A 67 12.84 11.20 -27.67
C ARG A 67 11.42 11.51 -28.15
N TYR A 68 10.76 12.50 -27.54
CA TYR A 68 9.32 12.75 -27.71
C TYR A 68 9.00 14.19 -28.13
N GLY A 69 10.00 15.02 -28.38
CA GLY A 69 9.86 16.41 -28.78
C GLY A 69 9.76 17.39 -27.59
N SER A 70 10.16 18.64 -27.84
CA SER A 70 10.21 19.71 -26.84
C SER A 70 8.84 20.05 -26.24
N ALA A 71 7.77 19.99 -27.02
CA ALA A 71 6.40 20.24 -26.54
C ALA A 71 5.96 19.19 -25.52
N THR A 72 6.23 17.91 -25.78
CA THR A 72 5.97 16.81 -24.84
C THR A 72 6.80 16.96 -23.58
N ALA A 73 8.10 17.25 -23.73
CA ALA A 73 9.00 17.49 -22.59
C ALA A 73 8.51 18.63 -21.69
N ALA A 74 8.04 19.73 -22.27
CA ALA A 74 7.49 20.86 -21.51
C ALA A 74 6.23 20.47 -20.72
N ARG A 75 5.30 19.71 -21.33
CA ARG A 75 4.10 19.21 -20.66
C ARG A 75 4.41 18.24 -19.53
N VAL A 76 5.34 17.30 -19.75
CA VAL A 76 5.78 16.36 -18.71
C VAL A 76 6.46 17.11 -17.56
N ALA A 77 7.33 18.08 -17.85
CA ALA A 77 8.00 18.89 -16.83
C ALA A 77 7.02 19.72 -16.00
N ASP A 78 5.97 20.27 -16.64
CA ASP A 78 4.90 20.99 -15.95
C ASP A 78 4.07 20.08 -15.04
N ASP A 79 3.68 18.88 -15.52
CA ASP A 79 2.97 17.90 -14.71
C ASP A 79 3.81 17.40 -13.51
N LEU A 80 5.11 17.13 -13.71
CA LEU A 80 6.02 16.72 -12.65
C LEU A 80 6.25 17.81 -11.61
N ARG A 81 6.32 19.09 -12.00
CA ARG A 81 6.43 20.22 -11.07
C ARG A 81 5.25 20.31 -10.10
N HIS A 82 4.07 19.88 -10.54
CA HIS A 82 2.84 19.92 -9.76
C HIS A 82 2.45 18.57 -9.15
N LEU A 83 3.31 17.55 -9.30
CA LEU A 83 3.12 16.23 -8.69
C LEU A 83 3.16 16.35 -7.16
N ALA A 84 2.09 15.89 -6.51
CA ALA A 84 1.99 15.64 -5.08
C ALA A 84 2.12 14.12 -4.82
N PRO A 85 3.35 13.60 -4.68
CA PRO A 85 3.60 12.16 -4.60
C PRO A 85 3.11 11.54 -3.28
N ASP A 86 3.05 12.32 -2.21
CA ASP A 86 2.43 11.98 -0.92
C ASP A 86 0.90 11.83 -1.04
N LEU A 87 0.25 12.72 -1.81
CA LEU A 87 -1.18 12.61 -2.13
C LEU A 87 -1.49 11.41 -3.02
N LEU A 88 -0.65 11.15 -4.02
CA LEU A 88 -0.74 9.96 -4.87
C LEU A 88 -0.68 8.70 -4.01
N ARG A 89 0.37 8.59 -3.17
CA ARG A 89 0.58 7.46 -2.25
C ARG A 89 -0.59 7.24 -1.29
N TRP A 90 -1.25 8.30 -0.84
CA TRP A 90 -2.41 8.20 0.04
C TRP A 90 -3.57 7.44 -0.64
N HIS A 91 -3.87 7.80 -1.90
CA HIS A 91 -5.03 7.28 -2.62
C HIS A 91 -4.79 5.99 -3.42
N LEU A 92 -3.54 5.57 -3.61
CA LEU A 92 -3.23 4.34 -4.33
C LEU A 92 -3.96 3.12 -3.75
N PRO A 93 -4.34 2.12 -4.59
CA PRO A 93 -5.01 0.92 -4.12
C PRO A 93 -4.23 0.17 -3.04
N ARG A 94 -4.94 -0.42 -2.07
CA ARG A 94 -4.34 -1.10 -0.91
C ARG A 94 -4.92 -2.49 -0.69
N THR A 95 -4.10 -3.36 -0.11
CA THR A 95 -4.57 -4.62 0.45
C THR A 95 -5.04 -4.36 1.89
N LEU A 96 -6.33 -4.55 2.13
CA LEU A 96 -6.97 -4.43 3.45
C LEU A 96 -7.23 -5.83 4.03
N GLY A 97 -8.06 -5.94 5.08
CA GLY A 97 -8.33 -7.24 5.73
C GLY A 97 -7.18 -7.68 6.63
N GLY A 98 -6.87 -6.87 7.64
CA GLY A 98 -5.69 -7.06 8.51
C GLY A 98 -4.37 -6.50 7.95
N HIS A 99 -4.30 -6.23 6.65
CA HIS A 99 -3.16 -5.57 6.00
C HIS A 99 -3.35 -4.03 5.92
N SER A 100 -2.30 -3.31 5.51
CA SER A 100 -2.37 -1.85 5.28
C SER A 100 -1.44 -1.35 4.16
N THR A 101 -0.72 -2.26 3.48
CA THR A 101 0.25 -1.93 2.44
C THR A 101 -0.43 -1.62 1.10
N LEU A 102 0.31 -0.98 0.20
CA LEU A 102 -0.09 -0.81 -1.19
C LEU A 102 -0.36 -2.18 -1.82
N ALA A 103 -1.41 -2.27 -2.63
CA ALA A 103 -1.73 -3.49 -3.36
C ALA A 103 -0.56 -3.81 -4.30
N ALA A 104 -0.01 -5.02 -4.22
CA ALA A 104 1.17 -5.39 -5.00
C ALA A 104 0.89 -5.45 -6.50
N GLY A 105 1.95 -5.27 -7.31
CA GLY A 105 1.92 -5.46 -8.76
C GLY A 105 0.95 -4.50 -9.45
N ARG A 106 1.04 -3.20 -9.18
CA ARG A 106 0.19 -2.17 -9.78
C ARG A 106 0.98 -1.29 -10.72
N ARG A 107 0.38 -0.97 -11.86
CA ARG A 107 0.79 0.15 -12.71
C ARG A 107 -0.34 1.16 -12.78
N VAL A 108 -0.11 2.38 -12.35
CA VAL A 108 -1.11 3.44 -12.40
C VAL A 108 -0.72 4.45 -13.48
N LEU A 109 -1.57 4.61 -14.49
CA LEU A 109 -1.36 5.56 -15.57
C LEU A 109 -1.79 6.94 -15.09
N LEU A 110 -0.87 7.91 -15.03
CA LEU A 110 -1.13 9.22 -14.45
C LEU A 110 -1.54 10.24 -15.51
N ALA A 111 -0.83 10.30 -16.64
CA ALA A 111 -1.08 11.23 -17.73
C ALA A 111 -0.61 10.68 -19.07
N ALA A 112 -1.42 10.86 -20.13
CA ALA A 112 -1.02 10.60 -21.51
C ALA A 112 -0.63 11.91 -22.22
N TYR A 113 0.38 11.85 -23.09
CA TYR A 113 0.87 13.00 -23.85
C TYR A 113 0.81 12.68 -25.33
N ASP A 114 -0.33 12.99 -25.97
CA ASP A 114 -0.50 12.75 -27.40
C ASP A 114 0.61 13.39 -28.22
N THR A 115 1.13 12.61 -29.16
CA THR A 115 2.09 13.04 -30.18
C THR A 115 1.43 12.95 -31.54
N PRO A 116 1.55 13.97 -32.42
CA PRO A 116 1.00 13.89 -33.77
C PRO A 116 1.50 12.63 -34.51
N GLY A 117 0.57 11.79 -34.99
CA GLY A 117 0.88 10.62 -35.83
C GLY A 117 1.28 9.33 -35.11
N ALA A 118 1.37 9.30 -33.76
CA ALA A 118 1.66 8.09 -32.99
C ALA A 118 1.04 8.12 -31.60
N ALA A 119 0.80 6.95 -30.99
CA ALA A 119 0.43 6.87 -29.57
C ALA A 119 1.58 7.43 -28.72
N GLY A 120 1.33 8.58 -28.09
CA GLY A 120 2.36 9.28 -27.32
C GLY A 120 2.70 8.60 -26.00
N PRO A 121 3.75 9.06 -25.30
CA PRO A 121 4.16 8.46 -24.04
C PRO A 121 3.11 8.69 -22.94
N VAL A 122 3.11 7.80 -21.96
CA VAL A 122 2.29 7.86 -20.76
C VAL A 122 3.20 7.93 -19.54
N LEU A 123 2.99 8.95 -18.71
CA LEU A 123 3.56 9.02 -17.38
C LEU A 123 2.79 8.05 -16.48
N SER A 124 3.50 7.14 -15.84
CA SER A 124 2.89 6.13 -14.97
C SER A 124 3.79 5.83 -13.77
N VAL A 125 3.20 5.19 -12.77
CA VAL A 125 3.90 4.73 -11.57
C VAL A 125 3.70 3.23 -11.37
N THR A 126 4.72 2.51 -10.95
CA THR A 126 4.62 1.12 -10.52
C THR A 126 5.01 0.94 -9.06
N ASN A 127 4.55 -0.14 -8.43
CA ASN A 127 5.02 -0.57 -7.12
C ASN A 127 5.51 -2.02 -7.15
N THR A 128 6.08 -2.48 -6.04
CA THR A 128 6.59 -3.85 -5.93
C THR A 128 5.50 -4.91 -6.23
N PRO A 129 5.84 -5.99 -6.95
CA PRO A 129 4.99 -7.17 -7.13
C PRO A 129 4.82 -8.01 -5.85
N MET A 130 5.50 -7.67 -4.75
CA MET A 130 5.46 -8.43 -3.50
C MET A 130 4.53 -7.80 -2.45
N LEU A 131 3.58 -8.59 -1.93
CA LEU A 131 2.64 -8.11 -0.89
C LEU A 131 3.34 -7.58 0.38
N ALA A 132 4.44 -8.22 0.77
CA ALA A 132 5.25 -7.85 1.93
C ALA A 132 6.54 -7.11 1.54
N GLY A 133 6.65 -6.64 0.30
CA GLY A 133 7.83 -5.96 -0.22
C GLY A 133 7.90 -4.47 0.14
N PRO A 134 8.98 -3.80 -0.31
CA PRO A 134 9.22 -2.39 -0.05
C PRO A 134 8.05 -1.53 -0.54
N GLN A 135 7.59 -0.61 0.29
CA GLN A 135 6.50 0.31 -0.06
C GLN A 135 7.02 1.49 -0.91
N ARG A 136 7.86 1.20 -1.91
CA ARG A 136 8.42 2.17 -2.86
C ARG A 136 7.64 2.17 -4.16
N LEU A 137 7.63 3.33 -4.80
CA LEU A 137 7.04 3.57 -6.10
C LEU A 137 8.15 3.89 -7.11
N ARG A 138 7.93 3.61 -8.39
CA ARG A 138 8.84 4.01 -9.47
C ARG A 138 8.09 4.72 -10.57
N LEU A 139 8.56 5.90 -10.98
CA LEU A 139 8.01 6.62 -12.14
C LEU A 139 8.54 6.06 -13.45
N HIS A 140 7.72 6.16 -14.49
CA HIS A 140 8.04 5.73 -15.86
C HIS A 140 7.44 6.70 -16.87
N LEU A 141 8.13 6.93 -17.98
CA LEU A 141 7.58 7.60 -19.17
C LEU A 141 7.80 6.71 -20.40
N GLY A 142 6.71 6.20 -20.97
CA GLY A 142 6.78 5.30 -22.11
C GLY A 142 5.41 4.81 -22.56
N PRO A 143 5.33 3.81 -23.46
CA PRO A 143 4.06 3.28 -23.93
C PRO A 143 3.13 2.84 -22.78
N ALA A 144 1.81 2.95 -23.00
CA ALA A 144 0.78 2.54 -22.05
C ALA A 144 0.76 1.02 -21.75
N VAL A 145 1.47 0.23 -22.56
CA VAL A 145 1.65 -1.22 -22.36
C VAL A 145 2.32 -1.44 -21.02
N ALA A 146 1.74 -2.31 -20.18
CA ALA A 146 2.31 -2.69 -18.89
C ALA A 146 3.77 -3.17 -19.06
N PRO A 147 4.63 -3.03 -18.03
CA PRO A 147 5.94 -3.68 -18.06
C PRO A 147 5.73 -5.18 -18.36
N GLN A 148 6.73 -5.85 -18.93
CA GLN A 148 6.67 -7.30 -19.18
C GLN A 148 6.08 -8.03 -17.96
N ASP A 149 5.28 -9.08 -18.20
CA ASP A 149 4.71 -9.92 -17.15
C ASP A 149 5.77 -10.19 -16.08
N ASP A 150 5.52 -9.76 -14.84
CA ASP A 150 6.33 -10.13 -13.69
C ASP A 150 5.99 -11.58 -13.33
N ARG A 151 6.55 -12.49 -14.13
CA ARG A 151 6.40 -13.94 -13.96
C ARG A 151 7.07 -14.43 -12.67
N LEU A 152 8.06 -13.67 -12.20
CA LEU A 152 8.93 -13.83 -11.02
C LEU A 152 8.15 -14.14 -9.73
N HIS A 153 7.07 -13.41 -9.47
CA HIS A 153 6.23 -13.59 -8.28
C HIS A 153 4.87 -14.24 -8.58
N GLY A 154 4.62 -14.63 -9.83
CA GLY A 154 3.31 -15.07 -10.31
C GLY A 154 2.25 -13.97 -10.29
N VAL A 155 2.65 -12.69 -10.22
CA VAL A 155 1.73 -11.54 -10.14
C VAL A 155 1.88 -10.69 -11.39
N ARG A 156 0.85 -10.70 -12.25
CA ARG A 156 0.79 -9.77 -13.38
C ARG A 156 0.52 -8.36 -12.87
N TYR A 157 1.23 -7.38 -13.43
CA TYR A 157 0.90 -5.98 -13.17
C TYR A 157 -0.56 -5.71 -13.57
N VAL A 158 -1.34 -5.24 -12.62
CA VAL A 158 -2.70 -4.77 -12.87
C VAL A 158 -2.64 -3.27 -13.14
N THR A 159 -3.03 -2.89 -14.36
CA THR A 159 -3.10 -1.49 -14.77
C THR A 159 -4.36 -0.82 -14.21
N GLU A 160 -4.18 0.34 -13.58
CA GLU A 160 -5.24 1.27 -13.18
C GLU A 160 -5.08 2.56 -14.00
N ASP A 161 -6.10 2.93 -14.78
CA ASP A 161 -6.04 4.14 -15.60
C ASP A 161 -6.56 5.36 -14.83
N TRP A 162 -5.65 6.23 -14.41
CA TRP A 162 -5.94 7.45 -13.65
C TRP A 162 -5.70 8.72 -14.49
N THR A 163 -5.58 8.60 -15.81
CA THR A 163 -5.37 9.76 -16.69
C THR A 163 -6.56 10.74 -16.66
N ALA A 164 -7.77 10.25 -16.42
CA ALA A 164 -8.98 11.03 -16.14
C ALA A 164 -9.15 11.44 -14.65
N ALA A 165 -8.19 11.10 -13.78
CA ALA A 165 -8.28 11.28 -12.33
C ALA A 165 -7.06 11.99 -11.72
N ARG A 166 -6.61 13.05 -12.40
CA ARG A 166 -5.47 13.89 -11.99
C ARG A 166 -5.56 14.42 -10.55
N ARG A 167 -6.78 14.61 -10.04
CA ARG A 167 -7.09 15.06 -8.67
C ARG A 167 -6.42 14.29 -7.52
N PHE A 168 -5.96 13.06 -7.77
CA PHE A 168 -5.29 12.25 -6.76
C PHE A 168 -3.77 12.48 -6.69
N TRP A 169 -3.19 13.25 -7.62
CA TRP A 169 -1.74 13.42 -7.68
C TRP A 169 -1.29 14.80 -8.21
N ASP A 170 -2.11 15.52 -8.97
CA ASP A 170 -1.82 16.85 -9.49
C ASP A 170 -2.39 17.90 -8.52
N ALA A 171 -1.51 18.66 -7.87
CA ALA A 171 -1.90 19.65 -6.87
C ALA A 171 -2.90 20.69 -7.41
N ARG A 172 -2.87 20.99 -8.72
CA ARG A 172 -3.76 21.96 -9.39
C ARG A 172 -5.19 21.44 -9.56
N ARG A 173 -5.38 20.12 -9.48
CA ARG A 173 -6.66 19.43 -9.77
C ARG A 173 -7.32 18.86 -8.51
N THR A 174 -6.76 19.12 -7.34
CA THR A 174 -7.24 18.61 -6.04
C THR A 174 -8.67 19.03 -5.72
N GLY A 175 -9.12 20.17 -6.24
CA GLY A 175 -10.50 20.65 -6.10
C GLY A 175 -11.57 19.68 -6.63
N GLU A 176 -11.20 18.78 -7.55
CA GLU A 176 -12.06 17.74 -8.10
C GLU A 176 -12.24 16.54 -7.16
N LEU A 177 -11.48 16.46 -6.06
CA LEU A 177 -11.70 15.45 -5.01
C LEU A 177 -13.12 15.52 -4.45
N ARG A 178 -13.77 16.68 -4.53
CA ARG A 178 -15.20 16.84 -4.18
C ARG A 178 -16.11 15.92 -4.96
N TRP A 179 -15.86 15.73 -6.26
CA TRP A 179 -16.59 14.74 -7.06
C TRP A 179 -16.35 13.32 -6.55
N SER A 180 -15.14 13.05 -6.07
CA SER A 180 -14.82 11.74 -5.49
C SER A 180 -15.44 11.54 -4.10
N ALA A 181 -15.77 12.62 -3.42
CA ALA A 181 -16.52 12.61 -2.17
C ALA A 181 -18.05 12.56 -2.40
N GLY A 182 -18.52 12.52 -3.65
CA GLY A 182 -19.94 12.49 -4.01
C GLY A 182 -20.61 13.86 -4.08
N ALA A 183 -19.86 14.95 -4.04
CA ALA A 183 -20.42 16.29 -4.23
C ALA A 183 -20.72 16.58 -5.71
N ALA A 184 -21.75 17.40 -5.95
CA ALA A 184 -22.17 17.80 -7.29
C ALA A 184 -21.20 18.80 -7.97
N ASP A 185 -20.38 19.49 -7.18
CA ASP A 185 -19.46 20.54 -7.66
C ASP A 185 -17.99 20.25 -7.32
N ALA A 186 -17.09 20.82 -8.11
CA ALA A 186 -15.67 20.90 -7.79
C ALA A 186 -15.34 22.26 -7.16
N ALA A 187 -14.24 22.33 -6.42
CA ALA A 187 -13.68 23.59 -5.95
C ALA A 187 -12.64 24.08 -6.98
N ALA A 188 -12.71 25.34 -7.39
CA ALA A 188 -11.63 25.94 -8.16
C ALA A 188 -10.48 26.32 -7.20
N PRO A 189 -9.21 26.01 -7.51
CA PRO A 189 -8.09 26.50 -6.72
C PRO A 189 -8.11 28.03 -6.64
N GLY A 190 -8.19 28.59 -5.43
CA GLY A 190 -8.29 30.04 -5.21
C GLY A 190 -9.62 30.69 -5.66
N GLY A 191 -10.63 29.89 -6.01
CA GLY A 191 -11.96 30.36 -6.40
C GLY A 191 -12.93 30.49 -5.21
N PRO A 192 -14.19 30.92 -5.46
CA PRO A 192 -15.21 31.02 -4.42
C PRO A 192 -15.50 29.64 -3.80
N ALA A 193 -15.97 29.64 -2.55
CA ALA A 193 -16.32 28.42 -1.85
C ALA A 193 -17.37 27.62 -2.64
N PRO A 194 -17.23 26.28 -2.72
CA PRO A 194 -18.21 25.43 -3.39
C PRO A 194 -19.58 25.54 -2.71
N ARG A 195 -20.65 25.40 -3.51
CA ARG A 195 -22.04 25.64 -3.07
C ARG A 195 -22.68 24.40 -2.44
N GLY A 196 -22.23 23.19 -2.80
CA GLY A 196 -22.77 21.94 -2.27
C GLY A 196 -22.09 21.47 -0.98
N ARG A 197 -22.82 20.78 -0.09
CA ARG A 197 -22.22 20.04 1.02
C ARG A 197 -21.67 18.69 0.54
N ILE A 198 -20.69 18.15 1.24
CA ILE A 198 -20.23 16.77 1.02
C ILE A 198 -21.28 15.82 1.63
N PRO A 199 -21.71 14.74 0.93
CA PRO A 199 -22.58 13.73 1.51
C PRO A 199 -22.07 13.23 2.86
N PHE A 200 -23.00 12.99 3.78
CA PHE A 200 -22.79 12.59 5.17
C PHE A 200 -22.10 13.62 6.08
N LEU A 201 -21.81 14.81 5.57
CA LEU A 201 -21.29 15.93 6.35
C LEU A 201 -22.29 17.09 6.32
N ARG A 202 -22.34 17.85 7.41
CA ARG A 202 -22.95 19.19 7.44
C ARG A 202 -22.06 20.17 6.67
N ALA A 203 -22.59 21.37 6.42
CA ALA A 203 -21.85 22.42 5.71
C ALA A 203 -20.54 22.85 6.43
N ASP A 204 -20.48 22.71 7.75
CA ASP A 204 -19.30 22.98 8.57
C ASP A 204 -18.27 21.83 8.56
N GLY A 205 -18.57 20.72 7.86
CA GLY A 205 -17.72 19.53 7.77
C GLY A 205 -17.91 18.52 8.91
N THR A 206 -18.82 18.76 9.85
CA THR A 206 -19.13 17.80 10.91
C THR A 206 -19.93 16.59 10.37
N PRO A 207 -19.63 15.35 10.80
CA PRO A 207 -20.42 14.19 10.39
C PRO A 207 -21.89 14.28 10.82
N LEU A 208 -22.79 13.84 9.93
CA LEU A 208 -24.20 13.58 10.26
C LEU A 208 -24.33 12.36 11.17
N ALA A 209 -25.25 12.45 12.11
CA ALA A 209 -25.73 11.35 12.93
C ALA A 209 -26.68 10.45 12.11
N ALA A 210 -26.94 9.24 12.61
CA ALA A 210 -27.72 8.25 11.88
C ALA A 210 -29.21 8.64 11.72
N ASP A 211 -29.73 9.39 12.68
CA ASP A 211 -31.10 9.94 12.71
C ASP A 211 -31.28 11.17 11.81
N GLU A 212 -30.20 11.78 11.32
CA GLU A 212 -30.23 12.85 10.33
C GLU A 212 -30.23 12.34 8.88
N LEU A 213 -30.07 11.03 8.66
CA LEU A 213 -30.08 10.45 7.33
C LEU A 213 -31.52 10.39 6.75
N PRO A 214 -31.70 10.54 5.43
CA PRO A 214 -33.02 10.48 4.81
C PRO A 214 -33.76 9.19 5.12
N THR A 215 -35.04 9.31 5.50
CA THR A 215 -35.95 8.18 5.72
C THR A 215 -36.79 7.85 4.49
N GLU A 216 -36.85 8.77 3.53
CA GLU A 216 -37.58 8.67 2.26
C GLU A 216 -36.73 9.24 1.11
N ALA A 217 -37.15 8.97 -0.13
CA ALA A 217 -36.44 9.42 -1.32
C ALA A 217 -36.41 10.96 -1.40
N PRO A 218 -35.23 11.58 -1.41
CA PRO A 218 -35.11 13.04 -1.49
C PRO A 218 -35.41 13.53 -2.91
N GLY A 219 -35.84 14.78 -3.03
CA GLY A 219 -36.01 15.42 -4.33
C GLY A 219 -34.68 15.59 -5.07
N ALA A 220 -34.73 15.68 -6.41
CA ALA A 220 -33.56 15.80 -7.28
C ALA A 220 -32.70 17.06 -7.05
N ALA A 221 -33.17 18.01 -6.22
CA ALA A 221 -32.49 19.26 -5.89
C ALA A 221 -31.39 19.10 -4.83
N ASP A 222 -31.33 17.98 -4.09
CA ASP A 222 -30.29 17.71 -3.10
C ASP A 222 -29.49 16.43 -3.43
N PRO A 223 -28.41 16.55 -4.22
CA PRO A 223 -27.54 15.42 -4.57
C PRO A 223 -26.86 14.77 -3.36
N ALA A 224 -26.62 15.51 -2.27
CA ALA A 224 -25.99 14.98 -1.08
C ALA A 224 -26.96 14.09 -0.29
N ALA A 225 -28.21 14.54 -0.13
CA ALA A 225 -29.27 13.71 0.43
C ALA A 225 -29.54 12.48 -0.44
N LEU A 226 -29.52 12.60 -1.78
CA LEU A 226 -29.69 11.44 -2.66
C LEU A 226 -28.57 10.40 -2.45
N ALA A 227 -27.32 10.84 -2.31
CA ALA A 227 -26.21 9.96 -2.00
C ALA A 227 -26.36 9.25 -0.63
N GLU A 228 -26.88 9.96 0.37
CA GLU A 228 -27.20 9.41 1.69
C GLU A 228 -28.32 8.38 1.62
N TRP A 229 -29.39 8.67 0.87
CA TRP A 229 -30.52 7.78 0.65
C TRP A 229 -30.11 6.48 -0.05
N ILE A 230 -29.32 6.57 -1.12
CA ILE A 230 -28.77 5.39 -1.82
C ILE A 230 -27.99 4.50 -0.85
N ALA A 231 -27.19 5.10 0.03
CA ALA A 231 -26.42 4.35 1.01
C ALA A 231 -27.30 3.72 2.11
N VAL A 232 -28.41 4.35 2.48
CA VAL A 232 -29.44 3.78 3.38
C VAL A 232 -30.09 2.57 2.74
N LEU A 233 -30.50 2.65 1.46
CA LEU A 233 -31.06 1.52 0.71
C LEU A 233 -30.08 0.34 0.66
N GLN A 234 -28.80 0.59 0.34
CA GLN A 234 -27.76 -0.44 0.37
C GLN A 234 -27.61 -1.09 1.75
N ALA A 235 -27.69 -0.32 2.84
CA ALA A 235 -27.57 -0.83 4.20
C ALA A 235 -28.78 -1.68 4.62
N ARG A 236 -29.95 -1.47 4.02
CA ARG A 236 -31.17 -2.27 4.24
C ARG A 236 -31.23 -3.53 3.38
N GLY A 237 -30.31 -3.69 2.42
CA GLY A 237 -30.34 -4.79 1.43
C GLY A 237 -31.28 -4.54 0.25
N GLU A 238 -31.82 -3.32 0.11
CA GLU A 238 -32.69 -2.88 -0.98
C GLU A 238 -31.83 -2.51 -2.21
N HIS A 239 -31.13 -3.50 -2.77
CA HIS A 239 -30.10 -3.28 -3.79
C HIS A 239 -30.68 -2.79 -5.12
N THR A 240 -31.82 -3.33 -5.56
CA THR A 240 -32.45 -2.92 -6.82
C THR A 240 -32.86 -1.45 -6.77
N GLU A 241 -33.47 -1.04 -5.67
CA GLU A 241 -33.87 0.34 -5.38
C GLU A 241 -32.65 1.25 -5.31
N ALA A 242 -31.56 0.81 -4.67
CA ALA A 242 -30.33 1.58 -4.58
C ALA A 242 -29.69 1.84 -5.96
N TYR A 243 -29.66 0.85 -6.86
CA TYR A 243 -29.17 1.01 -8.23
C TYR A 243 -30.07 1.95 -9.03
N ALA A 244 -31.40 1.79 -8.93
CA ALA A 244 -32.36 2.67 -9.59
C ALA A 244 -32.21 4.13 -9.11
N ALA A 245 -32.10 4.36 -7.80
CA ALA A 245 -31.89 5.68 -7.22
C ALA A 245 -30.54 6.31 -7.63
N ALA A 246 -29.51 5.50 -7.89
CA ALA A 246 -28.23 5.94 -8.46
C ALA A 246 -28.28 6.19 -9.98
N GLY A 247 -29.43 5.98 -10.62
CA GLY A 247 -29.59 6.13 -12.06
C GLY A 247 -28.90 5.03 -12.87
N LEU A 248 -28.84 3.80 -12.34
CA LEU A 248 -28.26 2.62 -12.99
C LEU A 248 -29.38 1.62 -13.32
N GLY A 249 -29.41 1.15 -14.57
CA GLY A 249 -30.31 0.08 -14.99
C GLY A 249 -29.71 -1.28 -14.67
N LEU A 250 -30.20 -1.96 -13.61
CA LEU A 250 -29.70 -3.26 -13.19
C LEU A 250 -30.49 -4.40 -13.85
N ASP A 251 -29.79 -5.25 -14.60
CA ASP A 251 -30.31 -6.50 -15.16
C ASP A 251 -29.87 -7.69 -14.29
N LEU A 252 -30.84 -8.33 -13.67
CA LEU A 252 -30.64 -9.49 -12.80
C LEU A 252 -30.69 -10.83 -13.55
N THR A 253 -30.86 -10.82 -14.86
CA THR A 253 -30.91 -12.03 -15.68
C THR A 253 -29.58 -12.79 -15.53
N PRO A 254 -29.61 -14.06 -15.09
CA PRO A 254 -28.40 -14.87 -14.97
C PRO A 254 -27.71 -15.01 -16.34
N PRO A 255 -26.40 -14.78 -16.45
CA PRO A 255 -25.69 -15.00 -17.70
C PRO A 255 -25.62 -16.50 -18.04
N PRO A 256 -25.36 -16.85 -19.31
CA PRO A 256 -25.11 -18.23 -19.72
C PRO A 256 -24.00 -18.86 -18.88
N ARG A 257 -24.27 -20.07 -18.38
CA ARG A 257 -23.40 -20.79 -17.46
C ARG A 257 -22.02 -21.09 -18.08
N GLY A 258 -20.97 -20.78 -17.32
CA GLY A 258 -19.59 -21.03 -17.74
C GLY A 258 -19.20 -22.52 -17.70
N PRO A 259 -18.16 -22.95 -18.46
CA PRO A 259 -17.72 -24.35 -18.51
C PRO A 259 -17.15 -24.89 -17.19
N ARG A 260 -16.83 -24.01 -16.23
CA ARG A 260 -16.29 -24.36 -14.89
C ARG A 260 -17.27 -24.08 -13.75
N SER A 261 -18.51 -23.70 -14.06
CA SER A 261 -19.49 -23.29 -13.05
C SER A 261 -20.38 -24.48 -12.64
N TYR A 262 -20.51 -24.72 -11.34
CA TYR A 262 -21.34 -25.81 -10.78
C TYR A 262 -22.79 -25.38 -10.47
N ARG A 263 -23.08 -24.08 -10.51
CA ARG A 263 -24.41 -23.47 -10.32
C ARG A 263 -24.53 -22.22 -11.18
N GLU A 264 -25.76 -21.74 -11.40
CA GLU A 264 -26.02 -20.44 -12.04
C GLU A 264 -25.48 -19.28 -11.20
N LEU A 265 -25.06 -18.22 -11.88
CA LEU A 265 -24.56 -17.01 -11.24
C LEU A 265 -25.72 -16.16 -10.73
N ASP A 266 -25.78 -15.96 -9.42
CA ASP A 266 -26.71 -15.05 -8.78
C ASP A 266 -26.21 -13.60 -8.88
N VAL A 267 -26.77 -12.84 -9.82
CA VAL A 267 -26.40 -11.43 -10.07
C VAL A 267 -26.80 -10.54 -8.90
N ALA A 268 -27.92 -10.82 -8.21
CA ALA A 268 -28.30 -10.08 -7.02
C ALA A 268 -27.28 -10.30 -5.88
N ALA A 269 -26.80 -11.53 -5.70
CA ALA A 269 -25.71 -11.82 -4.77
C ALA A 269 -24.39 -11.13 -5.15
N LEU A 270 -24.11 -10.93 -6.44
CA LEU A 270 -22.94 -10.15 -6.87
C LEU A 270 -23.05 -8.67 -6.48
N THR A 271 -24.21 -8.06 -6.71
CA THR A 271 -24.45 -6.63 -6.43
C THR A 271 -24.40 -6.27 -4.93
N SER A 272 -24.54 -7.28 -4.07
CA SER A 272 -24.46 -7.15 -2.60
C SER A 272 -23.09 -7.53 -2.03
N PHE A 273 -22.23 -8.18 -2.82
CA PHE A 273 -20.97 -8.75 -2.34
C PHE A 273 -19.90 -7.69 -2.06
N VAL A 274 -19.80 -6.69 -2.93
CA VAL A 274 -19.06 -5.45 -2.68
C VAL A 274 -20.12 -4.38 -2.48
N ALA A 275 -19.90 -3.44 -1.54
CA ALA A 275 -20.77 -2.28 -1.38
C ALA A 275 -20.14 -1.07 -2.12
N PRO A 276 -20.13 -1.06 -3.47
CA PRO A 276 -19.55 0.05 -4.21
C PRO A 276 -20.32 1.33 -3.88
N ASP A 277 -19.63 2.45 -4.02
CA ASP A 277 -20.26 3.75 -3.99
C ASP A 277 -21.03 3.97 -5.30
N LEU A 278 -22.29 3.54 -5.33
CA LEU A 278 -23.15 3.63 -6.51
C LEU A 278 -23.33 5.07 -7.00
N THR A 279 -23.24 6.03 -6.09
CA THR A 279 -23.39 7.47 -6.38
C THR A 279 -22.32 7.99 -7.33
N ARG A 280 -21.18 7.30 -7.39
CA ARG A 280 -20.01 7.70 -8.19
C ARG A 280 -19.95 7.01 -9.54
N LEU A 281 -20.54 5.83 -9.69
CA LEU A 281 -20.44 5.02 -10.89
C LEU A 281 -20.87 5.79 -12.14
N ALA A 282 -22.12 6.25 -12.21
CA ALA A 282 -22.62 6.93 -13.41
C ALA A 282 -21.87 8.23 -13.76
N PRO A 283 -21.60 9.15 -12.81
CA PRO A 283 -20.80 10.34 -13.09
C PRO A 283 -19.36 10.05 -13.55
N GLU A 284 -18.68 9.07 -12.93
CA GLU A 284 -17.30 8.72 -13.28
C GLU A 284 -17.21 8.00 -14.62
N LEU A 285 -18.18 7.13 -14.95
CA LEU A 285 -18.26 6.50 -16.27
C LEU A 285 -18.41 7.53 -17.38
N ARG A 286 -19.27 8.54 -17.19
CA ARG A 286 -19.42 9.63 -18.17
C ARG A 286 -18.13 10.44 -18.31
N ARG A 287 -17.40 10.69 -17.22
CA ARG A 287 -16.07 11.32 -17.27
C ARG A 287 -15.06 10.48 -18.05
N LEU A 288 -15.02 9.17 -17.80
CA LEU A 288 -14.17 8.24 -18.54
C LEU A 288 -14.51 8.23 -20.03
N ALA A 289 -15.80 8.16 -20.39
CA ALA A 289 -16.24 8.18 -21.77
C ALA A 289 -15.85 9.48 -22.50
N ARG A 290 -16.05 10.64 -21.86
CA ARG A 290 -15.65 11.95 -22.40
C ARG A 290 -14.13 12.10 -22.54
N ALA A 291 -13.36 11.40 -21.70
CA ALA A 291 -11.91 11.33 -21.79
C ALA A 291 -11.41 10.25 -22.77
N GLY A 292 -12.30 9.55 -23.47
CA GLY A 292 -11.93 8.59 -24.52
C GLY A 292 -11.57 7.18 -24.04
N HIS A 293 -11.88 6.83 -22.79
CA HIS A 293 -11.56 5.50 -22.22
C HIS A 293 -12.55 4.39 -22.61
N GLY A 294 -13.48 4.69 -23.51
CA GLY A 294 -14.57 3.78 -23.90
C GLY A 294 -15.82 3.93 -23.03
N THR A 295 -16.83 3.14 -23.35
CA THR A 295 -18.17 3.23 -22.74
C THR A 295 -18.57 1.98 -21.97
N VAL A 296 -17.78 0.91 -22.01
CA VAL A 296 -18.09 -0.37 -21.34
C VAL A 296 -16.90 -0.77 -20.48
N PHE A 297 -17.17 -1.07 -19.21
CA PHE A 297 -16.16 -1.46 -18.23
C PHE A 297 -16.63 -2.65 -17.42
N ARG A 298 -15.68 -3.36 -16.80
CA ARG A 298 -15.99 -4.44 -15.85
C ARG A 298 -15.53 -4.12 -14.43
N LEU A 299 -16.38 -4.48 -13.46
CA LEU A 299 -16.08 -4.49 -12.05
C LEU A 299 -15.94 -5.95 -11.60
N ASP A 300 -14.72 -6.39 -11.32
CA ASP A 300 -14.45 -7.77 -10.89
C ASP A 300 -14.81 -7.97 -9.41
N LEU A 301 -15.60 -9.00 -9.13
CA LEU A 301 -16.15 -9.30 -7.80
C LEU A 301 -15.77 -10.74 -7.40
N GLU A 302 -14.50 -10.92 -7.00
CA GLU A 302 -13.90 -12.19 -6.57
C GLU A 302 -14.03 -13.37 -7.57
N TRP A 303 -13.95 -14.62 -7.06
CA TRP A 303 -13.98 -15.86 -7.83
C TRP A 303 -15.36 -16.19 -8.44
N ARG A 304 -16.40 -15.40 -8.13
CA ARG A 304 -17.80 -15.67 -8.51
C ARG A 304 -18.15 -15.14 -9.91
N GLY A 305 -17.59 -14.02 -10.35
CA GLY A 305 -17.92 -13.39 -11.63
C GLY A 305 -17.52 -11.92 -11.67
N HIS A 306 -18.10 -11.16 -12.59
CA HIS A 306 -17.93 -9.70 -12.66
C HIS A 306 -19.22 -9.01 -13.10
N LEU A 307 -19.37 -7.75 -12.75
CA LEU A 307 -20.40 -6.89 -13.33
C LEU A 307 -19.83 -6.17 -14.55
N ARG A 308 -20.58 -6.12 -15.65
CA ARG A 308 -20.32 -5.17 -16.73
C ARG A 308 -21.19 -3.95 -16.53
N ILE A 309 -20.61 -2.79 -16.77
CA ILE A 309 -21.30 -1.52 -16.66
C ILE A 309 -21.05 -0.74 -17.96
N GLY A 310 -22.11 -0.46 -18.70
CA GLY A 310 -22.03 0.16 -20.02
C GLY A 310 -22.87 1.42 -20.13
N LEU A 311 -22.32 2.42 -20.81
CA LEU A 311 -23.03 3.59 -21.30
C LEU A 311 -23.51 3.32 -22.73
N ASP A 312 -24.66 3.89 -23.10
CA ASP A 312 -25.07 3.96 -24.51
C ASP A 312 -24.08 4.90 -25.25
N PRO A 313 -23.30 4.39 -26.22
CA PRO A 313 -22.34 5.23 -26.94
C PRO A 313 -23.00 6.31 -27.79
N ALA A 314 -24.25 6.14 -28.21
CA ALA A 314 -24.99 7.15 -28.97
C ALA A 314 -25.57 8.26 -28.07
N ALA A 315 -25.78 7.98 -26.79
CA ALA A 315 -26.39 8.91 -25.85
C ALA A 315 -25.87 8.74 -24.40
N PRO A 316 -24.55 8.90 -24.16
CA PRO A 316 -23.91 8.58 -22.88
C PRO A 316 -24.39 9.46 -21.72
N ASP A 317 -24.93 10.63 -22.04
CA ASP A 317 -25.44 11.60 -21.07
C ASP A 317 -26.96 11.50 -20.84
N VAL A 318 -27.69 10.73 -21.66
CA VAL A 318 -29.17 10.69 -21.65
C VAL A 318 -29.69 9.42 -21.02
N ARG A 319 -29.13 8.26 -21.38
CA ARG A 319 -29.60 6.96 -20.85
C ARG A 319 -28.84 6.58 -19.57
N PRO A 320 -29.49 5.90 -18.62
CA PRO A 320 -28.80 5.34 -17.46
C PRO A 320 -27.79 4.27 -17.92
N PRO A 321 -26.61 4.17 -17.29
CA PRO A 321 -25.73 3.04 -17.54
C PRO A 321 -26.43 1.72 -17.20
N HIS A 322 -26.22 0.70 -18.03
CA HIS A 322 -26.75 -0.65 -17.80
C HIS A 322 -25.73 -1.51 -17.05
N VAL A 323 -26.19 -2.31 -16.10
CA VAL A 323 -25.39 -3.21 -15.27
C VAL A 323 -25.85 -4.64 -15.48
N THR A 324 -24.96 -5.51 -15.93
CA THR A 324 -25.25 -6.94 -16.20
C THR A 324 -24.25 -7.84 -15.48
N GLY A 325 -24.68 -9.03 -15.07
CA GLY A 325 -23.79 -10.05 -14.48
C GLY A 325 -23.10 -10.90 -15.55
N HIS A 326 -21.84 -11.24 -15.33
CA HIS A 326 -21.04 -12.07 -16.24
C HIS A 326 -20.20 -13.12 -15.50
N GLU A 327 -20.14 -14.31 -16.09
CA GLU A 327 -19.38 -15.45 -15.59
C GLU A 327 -17.87 -15.25 -15.65
N ARG A 328 -17.15 -15.98 -14.80
CA ARG A 328 -15.69 -15.92 -14.76
C ARG A 328 -15.08 -16.44 -16.06
N GLY A 329 -14.12 -15.69 -16.61
CA GLY A 329 -13.34 -16.13 -17.77
C GLY A 329 -14.00 -15.90 -19.13
N GLN A 330 -15.15 -15.21 -19.19
CA GLN A 330 -15.61 -14.60 -20.44
C GLN A 330 -14.60 -13.53 -20.86
N GLY A 331 -13.63 -13.92 -21.69
CA GLY A 331 -12.56 -13.08 -22.21
C GLY A 331 -13.05 -12.20 -23.35
N ASP A 332 -13.60 -11.05 -22.99
CA ASP A 332 -14.26 -10.09 -23.88
C ASP A 332 -13.40 -8.88 -24.24
N GLY A 333 -12.21 -8.74 -23.66
CA GLY A 333 -11.35 -7.56 -23.84
C GLY A 333 -11.88 -6.30 -23.16
N VAL A 334 -12.90 -6.38 -22.31
CA VAL A 334 -13.50 -5.23 -21.64
C VAL A 334 -12.54 -4.69 -20.57
N PRO A 335 -12.23 -3.37 -20.58
CA PRO A 335 -11.31 -2.78 -19.61
C PRO A 335 -11.87 -2.85 -18.19
N ARG A 336 -10.97 -3.05 -17.22
CA ARG A 336 -11.31 -2.98 -15.79
C ARG A 336 -11.71 -1.55 -15.44
N LEU A 337 -12.81 -1.41 -14.72
CA LEU A 337 -13.23 -0.15 -14.14
C LEU A 337 -12.22 0.27 -13.05
N PRO A 338 -11.56 1.45 -13.16
CA PRO A 338 -10.58 1.88 -12.16
C PRO A 338 -11.19 2.00 -10.77
N SER A 339 -10.43 1.57 -9.77
CA SER A 339 -10.81 1.53 -8.35
C SER A 339 -11.42 2.84 -7.83
N TYR A 340 -10.84 3.98 -8.22
CA TYR A 340 -11.31 5.28 -7.76
C TYR A 340 -12.74 5.60 -8.18
N THR A 341 -13.33 4.93 -9.19
CA THR A 341 -14.68 5.27 -9.69
C THR A 341 -15.80 4.72 -8.81
N TRP A 342 -15.52 3.68 -8.03
CA TRP A 342 -16.51 2.94 -7.24
C TRP A 342 -16.12 2.80 -5.78
N GLN A 343 -14.85 2.99 -5.42
CA GLN A 343 -14.42 3.00 -4.02
C GLN A 343 -14.76 4.34 -3.37
N ARG A 344 -15.21 4.28 -2.11
CA ARG A 344 -15.41 5.48 -1.29
C ARG A 344 -14.06 6.13 -0.96
N LEU A 345 -14.03 7.46 -0.89
CA LEU A 345 -12.86 8.14 -0.36
C LEU A 345 -12.64 7.75 1.10
N PRO A 346 -11.45 7.26 1.47
CA PRO A 346 -11.17 6.81 2.84
C PRO A 346 -11.24 7.97 3.84
N ASP A 347 -10.96 9.20 3.43
CA ASP A 347 -10.96 10.40 4.27
C ASP A 347 -12.32 10.64 4.94
N ILE A 348 -13.40 10.65 4.16
CA ILE A 348 -14.77 10.84 4.68
C ILE A 348 -15.17 9.66 5.57
N GLY A 349 -14.84 8.44 5.14
CA GLY A 349 -15.12 7.23 5.91
C GLY A 349 -14.44 7.21 7.29
N LEU A 350 -13.18 7.64 7.36
CA LEU A 350 -12.40 7.72 8.60
C LEU A 350 -12.92 8.81 9.54
N LEU A 351 -13.27 9.98 9.02
CA LEU A 351 -13.83 11.09 9.80
C LEU A 351 -15.16 10.67 10.42
N ARG A 352 -16.07 10.10 9.62
CA ARG A 352 -17.37 9.59 10.11
C ARG A 352 -17.23 8.48 11.14
N ALA A 353 -16.20 7.65 11.02
CA ALA A 353 -15.91 6.59 11.99
C ALA A 353 -15.20 7.11 13.27
N GLY A 354 -14.96 8.43 13.38
CA GLY A 354 -14.24 9.03 14.51
C GLY A 354 -12.80 8.54 14.64
N ARG A 355 -12.20 8.07 13.54
CA ARG A 355 -10.83 7.50 13.53
C ARG A 355 -9.75 8.55 13.30
N ILE A 356 -10.12 9.68 12.72
CA ILE A 356 -9.26 10.83 12.47
C ILE A 356 -10.03 12.11 12.79
N ARG A 357 -9.28 13.16 13.13
CA ARG A 357 -9.80 14.53 13.24
C ARG A 357 -9.51 15.33 11.96
N PRO A 358 -10.19 16.45 11.71
CA PRO A 358 -9.92 17.28 10.53
C PRO A 358 -8.46 17.72 10.38
N GLU A 359 -7.75 17.95 11.50
CA GLU A 359 -6.34 18.39 11.46
C GLU A 359 -5.41 17.26 10.96
N GLU A 360 -5.86 16.01 11.05
CA GLU A 360 -5.11 14.83 10.61
C GLU A 360 -5.25 14.55 9.11
N PHE A 361 -6.09 15.30 8.39
CA PHE A 361 -6.25 15.20 6.94
C PHE A 361 -4.98 15.60 6.19
N HIS A 362 -4.89 15.21 4.92
CA HIS A 362 -3.85 15.74 4.05
C HIS A 362 -4.21 17.21 3.74
N PRO A 363 -3.29 18.18 3.80
CA PRO A 363 -3.60 19.60 3.60
C PRO A 363 -4.39 19.89 2.31
N LEU A 364 -3.95 19.32 1.18
CA LEU A 364 -4.66 19.43 -0.10
C LEU A 364 -6.08 18.82 -0.10
N VAL A 365 -6.32 17.79 0.72
CA VAL A 365 -7.65 17.17 0.85
C VAL A 365 -8.53 18.02 1.77
N ALA A 366 -7.99 18.45 2.92
CA ALA A 366 -8.69 19.28 3.90
C ALA A 366 -9.14 20.61 3.29
N ALA A 367 -8.26 21.26 2.52
CA ALA A 367 -8.56 22.54 1.86
C ALA A 367 -9.80 22.47 0.94
N VAL A 368 -10.11 21.28 0.43
CA VAL A 368 -11.17 21.06 -0.56
C VAL A 368 -12.44 20.45 0.06
N LEU A 369 -12.27 19.52 1.01
CA LEU A 369 -13.39 18.80 1.64
C LEU A 369 -13.86 19.45 2.94
N LEU A 370 -12.97 20.13 3.67
CA LEU A 370 -13.20 20.70 5.00
C LEU A 370 -12.59 22.12 5.11
N PRO A 371 -12.94 23.07 4.22
CA PRO A 371 -12.27 24.38 4.16
C PRO A 371 -12.40 25.22 5.45
N HIS A 372 -13.35 24.89 6.34
CA HIS A 372 -13.62 25.58 7.59
C HIS A 372 -12.97 24.93 8.82
N ALA A 373 -12.32 23.78 8.69
CA ALA A 373 -11.87 22.98 9.83
C ALA A 373 -10.48 23.35 10.38
N GLY A 374 -9.93 24.50 9.98
CA GLY A 374 -8.59 24.94 10.40
C GLY A 374 -7.44 24.23 9.66
N PRO A 375 -6.18 24.47 10.07
CA PRO A 375 -5.02 23.96 9.34
C PRO A 375 -4.84 22.45 9.54
N ALA A 376 -4.99 21.68 8.47
CA ALA A 376 -4.59 20.27 8.46
C ALA A 376 -3.08 20.13 8.31
N THR A 377 -2.49 19.22 9.08
CA THR A 377 -1.04 18.94 9.10
C THR A 377 -0.71 17.47 8.88
N GLY A 378 -1.72 16.61 8.84
CA GLY A 378 -1.54 15.17 8.71
C GLY A 378 -1.52 14.43 10.06
N PRO A 379 -1.34 13.09 10.04
CA PRO A 379 -1.39 12.26 11.24
C PRO A 379 -0.28 12.65 12.23
N PRO A 380 -0.46 12.42 13.55
CA PRO A 380 0.59 12.67 14.53
C PRO A 380 1.85 11.82 14.25
N GLY A 381 3.00 12.37 14.61
CA GLY A 381 4.29 11.67 14.51
C GLY A 381 4.40 10.43 15.41
N PRO A 382 5.53 9.70 15.33
CA PRO A 382 5.76 8.56 16.22
C PRO A 382 5.67 8.99 17.68
N ARG A 383 4.92 8.22 18.48
CA ARG A 383 4.78 8.50 19.91
C ARG A 383 6.00 7.94 20.63
N VAL A 384 6.71 8.80 21.36
CA VAL A 384 7.79 8.39 22.26
C VAL A 384 7.27 7.32 23.24
N PRO A 385 7.94 6.16 23.35
CA PRO A 385 7.57 5.12 24.30
C PRO A 385 7.64 5.63 25.74
N GLY A 386 6.52 5.53 26.46
CA GLY A 386 6.47 5.82 27.90
C GLY A 386 6.63 4.55 28.76
N PRO A 387 6.85 4.71 30.07
CA PRO A 387 6.92 3.59 31.01
C PRO A 387 5.61 2.80 31.02
N VAL A 388 5.72 1.49 31.22
CA VAL A 388 4.59 0.56 31.26
C VAL A 388 4.59 -0.20 32.58
N ARG A 389 3.43 -0.22 33.24
CA ARG A 389 3.26 -0.98 34.48
C ARG A 389 3.10 -2.47 34.20
N VAL A 390 3.86 -3.29 34.92
CA VAL A 390 3.82 -4.75 34.88
C VAL A 390 3.67 -5.31 36.29
N ARG A 391 2.87 -6.37 36.40
CA ARG A 391 2.73 -7.12 37.65
C ARG A 391 3.92 -8.07 37.77
N CYS A 392 4.75 -7.92 38.80
CA CYS A 392 5.96 -8.71 39.01
C CYS A 392 5.93 -9.31 40.42
N GLY A 393 5.55 -10.59 40.52
CA GLY A 393 5.17 -11.21 41.80
C GLY A 393 4.04 -10.40 42.47
N ASP A 394 4.25 -10.03 43.72
CA ASP A 394 3.29 -9.25 44.50
C ASP A 394 3.42 -7.73 44.37
N ALA A 395 4.34 -7.24 43.54
CA ALA A 395 4.57 -5.81 43.29
C ALA A 395 4.11 -5.36 41.89
N TRP A 396 3.93 -4.05 41.74
CA TRP A 396 3.79 -3.40 40.43
C TRP A 396 5.09 -2.67 40.12
N HIS A 397 5.72 -3.01 39.01
CA HIS A 397 6.93 -2.36 38.53
C HIS A 397 6.64 -1.56 37.27
N GLU A 398 7.43 -0.53 37.03
CA GLU A 398 7.48 0.16 35.75
C GLU A 398 8.64 -0.40 34.93
N VAL A 399 8.34 -0.78 33.69
CA VAL A 399 9.34 -1.10 32.68
C VAL A 399 9.37 0.00 31.64
N ALA A 400 10.57 0.43 31.26
CA ALA A 400 10.77 1.51 30.31
C ALA A 400 12.00 1.24 29.44
N HIS A 401 11.96 1.79 28.23
CA HIS A 401 13.10 1.82 27.33
C HIS A 401 14.12 2.84 27.85
N ARG A 402 15.33 2.39 28.17
CA ARG A 402 16.46 3.23 28.62
C ARG A 402 17.72 2.74 27.95
N ASP A 403 18.43 3.64 27.26
CA ASP A 403 19.69 3.36 26.58
C ASP A 403 19.65 2.11 25.68
N GLY A 404 18.54 1.93 24.95
CA GLY A 404 18.35 0.79 24.05
C GLY A 404 17.99 -0.53 24.73
N VAL A 405 17.61 -0.51 26.02
CA VAL A 405 17.23 -1.72 26.76
C VAL A 405 15.89 -1.53 27.47
N LEU A 406 15.01 -2.54 27.39
CA LEU A 406 13.81 -2.55 28.23
C LEU A 406 14.18 -2.91 29.69
N THR A 407 14.21 -1.89 30.56
CA THR A 407 14.68 -2.00 31.94
C THR A 407 13.53 -1.87 32.95
N GLY A 408 13.68 -2.50 34.10
CA GLY A 408 12.82 -2.35 35.29
C GLY A 408 13.66 -2.21 36.57
N PRO A 409 13.04 -2.13 37.75
CA PRO A 409 13.74 -1.81 39.02
C PRO A 409 14.56 -2.98 39.61
N HIS A 410 15.08 -3.88 38.77
CA HIS A 410 15.79 -5.08 39.18
C HIS A 410 17.32 -4.92 39.11
N THR A 411 18.01 -5.53 40.06
CA THR A 411 19.48 -5.63 40.10
C THR A 411 20.01 -6.56 39.01
N GLU A 412 21.29 -6.42 38.64
CA GLU A 412 21.91 -7.29 37.64
C GLU A 412 21.93 -8.76 38.08
N ARG A 413 22.16 -9.03 39.37
CA ARG A 413 22.13 -10.39 39.93
C ARG A 413 20.77 -11.07 39.77
N GLU A 414 19.68 -10.33 39.98
CA GLU A 414 18.33 -10.85 39.74
C GLU A 414 18.13 -11.14 38.26
N ARG A 415 18.56 -10.25 37.36
CA ARG A 415 18.47 -10.47 35.91
C ARG A 415 19.24 -11.71 35.47
N GLN A 416 20.44 -11.91 35.98
CA GLN A 416 21.26 -13.10 35.69
C GLN A 416 20.59 -14.38 36.18
N ARG A 417 20.01 -14.36 37.39
CA ARG A 417 19.28 -15.51 37.94
C ARG A 417 18.10 -15.91 37.05
N GLU A 418 17.31 -14.94 36.62
CA GLU A 418 16.13 -15.19 35.78
C GLU A 418 16.51 -15.60 34.36
N GLN A 419 17.60 -15.05 33.82
CA GLN A 419 18.14 -15.46 32.52
C GLN A 419 18.66 -16.90 32.57
N ALA A 420 19.34 -17.29 33.64
CA ALA A 420 19.75 -18.68 33.86
C ALA A 420 18.52 -19.60 33.99
N LEU A 421 17.48 -19.18 34.71
CA LEU A 421 16.24 -19.94 34.84
C LEU A 421 15.61 -20.23 33.46
N LEU A 422 15.53 -19.23 32.58
CA LEU A 422 15.08 -19.39 31.20
C LEU A 422 15.97 -20.38 30.41
N ALA A 423 17.29 -20.23 30.51
CA ALA A 423 18.24 -21.08 29.80
C ALA A 423 18.13 -22.57 30.17
N PHE A 424 17.72 -22.87 31.41
CA PHE A 424 17.46 -24.23 31.89
C PHE A 424 15.99 -24.68 31.72
N GLY A 425 15.20 -23.99 30.91
CA GLY A 425 13.81 -24.36 30.59
C GLY A 425 12.76 -23.94 31.63
N GLY A 426 13.15 -23.11 32.60
CA GLY A 426 12.23 -22.51 33.56
C GLY A 426 11.40 -21.37 32.96
N THR A 427 10.36 -20.95 33.69
CA THR A 427 9.47 -19.85 33.26
C THR A 427 9.78 -18.58 34.02
N VAL A 428 9.84 -17.45 33.32
CA VAL A 428 9.93 -16.12 33.93
C VAL A 428 8.57 -15.45 33.98
N SER A 429 8.40 -14.52 34.92
CA SER A 429 7.19 -13.73 35.08
C SER A 429 7.49 -12.23 35.18
N GLY A 430 6.45 -11.41 35.16
CA GLY A 430 6.54 -9.96 35.35
C GLY A 430 7.50 -9.25 34.40
N CYS A 431 8.44 -8.47 34.95
CA CYS A 431 9.37 -7.66 34.15
C CYS A 431 10.23 -8.51 33.21
N PHE A 432 10.67 -9.67 33.68
CA PHE A 432 11.53 -10.58 32.91
C PHE A 432 10.77 -11.21 31.75
N ALA A 433 9.53 -11.63 31.98
CA ALA A 433 8.64 -12.10 30.91
C ALA A 433 8.32 -11.01 29.89
N ALA A 434 8.18 -9.76 30.32
CA ALA A 434 7.96 -8.64 29.40
C ALA A 434 9.19 -8.38 28.52
N ARG A 435 10.39 -8.43 29.08
CA ARG A 435 11.67 -8.29 28.34
C ARG A 435 11.92 -9.45 27.40
N ASP A 436 11.72 -10.68 27.87
CA ASP A 436 11.82 -11.88 27.04
C ASP A 436 10.81 -11.86 25.89
N ALA A 437 9.54 -11.52 26.16
CA ALA A 437 8.51 -11.40 25.12
C ALA A 437 8.78 -10.27 24.11
N TRP A 438 9.50 -9.22 24.54
CA TRP A 438 9.96 -8.15 23.67
C TRP A 438 11.06 -8.65 22.72
N ALA A 439 12.09 -9.30 23.27
CA ALA A 439 13.27 -9.73 22.53
C ALA A 439 13.08 -11.04 21.73
N GLY A 440 12.19 -11.93 22.17
CA GLY A 440 11.92 -13.22 21.53
C GLY A 440 10.69 -13.21 20.62
N GLY A 441 9.84 -12.19 20.70
CA GLY A 441 8.62 -12.06 19.88
C GLY A 441 7.47 -12.99 20.29
N GLY A 442 7.77 -14.05 21.05
CA GLY A 442 6.83 -14.89 21.79
C GLY A 442 6.32 -14.23 23.07
N GLY A 443 5.49 -14.93 23.84
CA GLY A 443 5.03 -14.46 25.16
C GLY A 443 3.97 -13.35 25.14
N ARG A 444 3.42 -13.06 26.34
CA ARG A 444 2.34 -12.08 26.53
C ARG A 444 2.88 -10.73 26.99
N LEU A 445 2.94 -9.78 26.07
CA LEU A 445 3.23 -8.38 26.41
C LEU A 445 2.01 -7.66 27.03
N PRO A 446 2.23 -6.76 28.01
CA PRO A 446 1.26 -5.75 28.41
C PRO A 446 0.73 -4.98 27.20
N ARG A 447 -0.51 -4.50 27.28
CA ARG A 447 -1.15 -3.81 26.14
C ARG A 447 -0.31 -2.65 25.60
N ALA A 448 0.20 -1.78 26.48
CA ALA A 448 1.00 -0.62 26.07
C ALA A 448 2.32 -1.02 25.39
N LEU A 449 3.08 -2.00 25.93
CA LEU A 449 4.29 -2.51 25.27
C LEU A 449 3.97 -3.17 23.92
N ARG A 450 2.88 -3.92 23.84
CA ARG A 450 2.43 -4.51 22.57
C ARG A 450 2.09 -3.45 21.53
N GLU A 451 1.48 -2.34 21.95
CA GLU A 451 1.19 -1.19 21.08
C GLU A 451 2.47 -0.49 20.62
N GLN A 452 3.46 -0.29 21.51
CA GLN A 452 4.78 0.24 21.17
C GLN A 452 5.51 -0.65 20.15
N ARG A 453 5.55 -1.97 20.40
CA ARG A 453 6.10 -2.97 19.47
C ARG A 453 5.42 -2.91 18.11
N ASN A 454 4.08 -2.97 18.09
CA ASN A 454 3.32 -2.95 16.84
C ASN A 454 3.53 -1.65 16.05
N ALA A 455 3.61 -0.50 16.73
CA ALA A 455 3.86 0.78 16.08
C ALA A 455 5.23 0.79 15.37
N LEU A 456 6.28 0.30 16.03
CA LEU A 456 7.62 0.20 15.44
C LEU A 456 7.62 -0.66 14.16
N PHE A 457 7.02 -1.85 14.22
CA PHE A 457 6.92 -2.74 13.06
C PHE A 457 6.02 -2.17 11.94
N LEU A 458 4.99 -1.39 12.27
CA LEU A 458 4.16 -0.71 11.28
C LEU A 458 4.92 0.42 10.59
N HIS A 459 5.72 1.20 11.31
CA HIS A 459 6.63 2.17 10.67
C HIS A 459 7.59 1.46 9.71
N ALA A 460 8.24 0.38 10.16
CA ALA A 460 9.12 -0.41 9.31
C ALA A 460 8.42 -0.98 8.06
N GLN A 461 7.21 -1.55 8.22
CA GLN A 461 6.43 -2.09 7.12
C GLN A 461 6.07 -1.04 6.06
N HIS A 462 5.87 0.21 6.47
CA HIS A 462 5.54 1.32 5.58
C HIS A 462 6.75 2.06 4.99
N GLY A 463 7.97 1.56 5.27
CA GLY A 463 9.23 2.18 4.83
C GLY A 463 9.55 3.49 5.54
N ASP A 464 9.00 3.68 6.74
CA ASP A 464 9.17 4.87 7.55
C ASP A 464 10.49 4.80 8.34
N THR A 465 11.63 4.90 7.63
CA THR A 465 12.97 4.91 8.26
C THR A 465 13.11 6.02 9.30
N PRO A 466 12.71 7.28 9.03
CA PRO A 466 12.91 8.34 10.01
C PRO A 466 12.10 8.16 11.30
N ALA A 467 10.91 7.56 11.27
CA ALA A 467 10.19 7.24 12.52
C ALA A 467 10.84 6.08 13.27
N VAL A 468 11.33 5.06 12.56
CA VAL A 468 12.10 3.98 13.20
C VAL A 468 13.33 4.56 13.90
N LEU A 469 14.09 5.42 13.21
CA LEU A 469 15.23 6.13 13.79
C LEU A 469 14.81 6.98 14.99
N ALA A 470 13.77 7.81 14.88
CA ALA A 470 13.28 8.62 15.98
C ALA A 470 12.84 7.81 17.22
N LEU A 471 12.29 6.60 17.02
CA LEU A 471 11.95 5.69 18.11
C LEU A 471 13.21 5.10 18.75
N LEU A 472 14.22 4.72 17.96
CA LEU A 472 15.51 4.26 18.47
C LEU A 472 16.25 5.37 19.22
N ASP A 473 16.23 6.61 18.71
CA ASP A 473 16.74 7.82 19.35
C ASP A 473 16.07 8.12 20.69
N ALA A 474 14.78 7.78 20.80
CA ALA A 474 14.04 7.86 22.05
C ALA A 474 14.35 6.70 23.03
N GLY A 475 15.37 5.88 22.75
CA GLY A 475 15.86 4.81 23.62
C GLY A 475 15.17 3.46 23.42
N THR A 476 14.30 3.31 22.41
CA THR A 476 13.60 2.04 22.13
C THR A 476 14.60 0.90 21.97
N ASP A 477 14.30 -0.25 22.57
CA ASP A 477 15.16 -1.43 22.55
C ASP A 477 15.15 -2.08 21.15
N PRO A 478 16.30 -2.13 20.45
CA PRO A 478 16.39 -2.61 19.07
C PRO A 478 16.38 -4.13 18.95
N HIS A 479 16.50 -4.87 20.06
CA HIS A 479 16.44 -6.35 20.06
C HIS A 479 15.00 -6.87 19.95
N VAL A 480 14.04 -5.98 19.77
CA VAL A 480 12.63 -6.30 19.56
C VAL A 480 12.42 -7.30 18.43
N ARG A 481 11.54 -8.29 18.67
CA ARG A 481 11.09 -9.24 17.65
C ARG A 481 9.58 -9.23 17.46
N ASP A 482 9.13 -9.42 16.22
CA ASP A 482 7.71 -9.58 15.91
C ASP A 482 7.23 -11.02 16.19
N ARG A 483 5.95 -11.29 15.91
CA ARG A 483 5.36 -12.63 16.11
C ARG A 483 5.92 -13.71 15.19
N ARG A 484 6.61 -13.33 14.11
CA ARG A 484 7.34 -14.23 13.20
C ARG A 484 8.80 -14.40 13.62
N GLY A 485 9.22 -13.83 14.76
CA GLY A 485 10.60 -13.86 15.22
C GLY A 485 11.52 -12.88 14.50
N ARG A 486 11.00 -12.01 13.63
CA ARG A 486 11.80 -11.07 12.85
C ARG A 486 12.21 -9.88 13.72
N GLY A 487 13.51 -9.58 13.74
CA GLY A 487 14.07 -8.36 14.33
C GLY A 487 14.20 -7.21 13.31
N LEU A 488 14.75 -6.07 13.72
CA LEU A 488 14.91 -4.91 12.83
C LEU A 488 15.83 -5.16 11.64
N LEU A 489 16.90 -5.96 11.81
CA LEU A 489 17.79 -6.34 10.70
C LEU A 489 17.06 -7.13 9.59
N HIS A 490 16.04 -7.92 9.93
CA HIS A 490 15.23 -8.66 8.95
C HIS A 490 14.34 -7.74 8.11
N LEU A 491 14.09 -6.50 8.56
CA LEU A 491 13.21 -5.53 7.90
C LEU A 491 13.97 -4.49 7.08
N LEU A 492 15.29 -4.56 7.03
CA LEU A 492 16.11 -3.66 6.20
C LEU A 492 15.70 -3.59 4.72
N PRO A 493 15.14 -4.65 4.09
CA PRO A 493 14.61 -4.53 2.73
C PRO A 493 13.54 -3.45 2.57
N LEU A 494 12.79 -3.18 3.64
CA LEU A 494 11.70 -2.22 3.65
C LEU A 494 12.17 -0.80 3.99
N LEU A 495 13.38 -0.65 4.52
CA LEU A 495 13.89 0.58 5.14
C LEU A 495 15.15 1.07 4.43
N ASP A 496 15.62 2.24 4.84
CA ASP A 496 16.93 2.74 4.42
C ASP A 496 18.01 2.03 5.25
N HIS A 497 18.60 1.01 4.65
CA HIS A 497 19.64 0.21 5.29
C HIS A 497 20.93 0.99 5.54
N ARG A 498 21.23 2.03 4.74
CA ARG A 498 22.48 2.78 4.90
C ARG A 498 22.50 3.54 6.22
N GLU A 499 21.34 3.99 6.68
CA GLU A 499 21.19 4.64 7.99
C GLU A 499 21.02 3.63 9.13
N LEU A 500 20.25 2.56 8.90
CA LEU A 500 19.87 1.63 9.98
C LEU A 500 20.87 0.52 10.25
N LEU A 501 21.52 -0.07 9.24
CA LEU A 501 22.41 -1.21 9.42
C LEU A 501 23.58 -0.88 10.36
N PRO A 502 24.36 0.21 10.17
CA PRO A 502 25.45 0.55 11.07
C PRO A 502 24.97 0.77 12.51
N ARG A 503 23.78 1.37 12.65
CA ARG A 503 23.19 1.71 13.94
C ARG A 503 22.76 0.48 14.73
N LEU A 504 22.14 -0.48 14.06
CA LEU A 504 21.70 -1.74 14.67
C LEU A 504 22.88 -2.62 15.05
N LEU A 505 23.93 -2.67 14.22
CA LEU A 505 25.17 -3.38 14.55
C LEU A 505 25.90 -2.74 15.74
N ALA A 506 25.97 -1.40 15.79
CA ALA A 506 26.54 -0.69 16.94
C ALA A 506 25.76 -0.94 18.24
N ALA A 507 24.47 -1.22 18.16
CA ALA A 507 23.63 -1.62 19.28
C ALA A 507 23.75 -3.12 19.64
N GLY A 508 24.62 -3.87 18.96
CA GLY A 508 24.84 -5.30 19.21
C GLY A 508 23.67 -6.20 18.78
N VAL A 509 22.83 -5.75 17.83
CA VAL A 509 21.78 -6.61 17.27
C VAL A 509 22.45 -7.73 16.47
N ASP A 510 22.10 -8.97 16.80
CA ASP A 510 22.66 -10.17 16.21
C ASP A 510 22.36 -10.26 14.69
N LEU A 511 23.43 -10.21 13.89
CA LEU A 511 23.39 -10.32 12.43
C LEU A 511 22.99 -11.71 11.94
N GLU A 512 23.10 -12.73 12.80
CA GLU A 512 22.81 -14.14 12.50
C GLU A 512 21.50 -14.63 13.13
N ALA A 513 20.76 -13.71 13.75
CA ALA A 513 19.47 -13.98 14.35
C ALA A 513 18.53 -14.64 13.33
N LYS A 514 18.01 -15.83 13.65
CA LYS A 514 17.00 -16.50 12.82
C LYS A 514 15.58 -16.06 13.16
N ASP A 515 14.73 -15.90 12.15
CA ASP A 515 13.28 -15.81 12.32
C ASP A 515 12.65 -17.21 12.47
N LYS A 516 11.32 -17.30 12.54
CA LYS A 516 10.62 -18.59 12.70
C LYS A 516 10.67 -19.50 11.47
N ALA A 517 11.08 -18.97 10.32
CA ALA A 517 11.32 -19.74 9.10
C ALA A 517 12.84 -20.03 8.95
N ASP A 518 13.59 -19.96 10.05
CA ASP A 518 15.04 -20.11 10.10
C ASP A 518 15.85 -19.14 9.21
N ARG A 519 15.22 -18.05 8.76
CA ARG A 519 15.88 -17.08 7.90
C ARG A 519 16.71 -16.10 8.71
N THR A 520 17.94 -15.88 8.29
CA THR A 520 18.79 -14.77 8.74
C THR A 520 18.37 -13.44 8.11
N PRO A 521 18.88 -12.29 8.60
CA PRO A 521 18.75 -11.01 7.91
C PRO A 521 19.21 -11.03 6.45
N LEU A 522 20.29 -11.75 6.11
CA LEU A 522 20.78 -11.89 4.74
C LEU A 522 19.78 -12.66 3.86
N GLN A 523 19.26 -13.79 4.33
CA GLN A 523 18.21 -14.54 3.61
C GLN A 523 16.94 -13.71 3.46
N SER A 524 16.55 -12.98 4.50
CA SER A 524 15.41 -12.05 4.46
C SER A 524 15.61 -10.93 3.43
N ALA A 525 16.86 -10.47 3.22
CA ALA A 525 17.16 -9.47 2.22
C ALA A 525 16.97 -9.97 0.78
N VAL A 526 17.37 -11.21 0.51
CA VAL A 526 17.14 -11.82 -0.81
C VAL A 526 15.66 -12.15 -1.00
N HIS A 527 15.06 -12.85 -0.03
CA HIS A 527 13.64 -13.24 -0.05
C HIS A 527 12.69 -12.04 -0.14
N GLY A 528 13.00 -10.95 0.57
CA GLY A 528 12.18 -9.75 0.66
C GLY A 528 12.34 -8.76 -0.50
N GLY A 529 13.14 -9.09 -1.52
CA GLY A 529 13.40 -8.19 -2.65
C GLY A 529 14.26 -6.97 -2.30
N GLY A 530 15.12 -7.08 -1.28
CA GLY A 530 16.05 -6.01 -0.90
C GLY A 530 17.12 -5.77 -1.97
N SER A 531 17.58 -4.52 -2.12
CA SER A 531 18.56 -4.13 -3.15
C SER A 531 19.88 -4.92 -3.06
N ALA A 532 20.58 -5.10 -4.17
CA ALA A 532 21.93 -5.68 -4.18
C ALA A 532 22.92 -4.95 -3.25
N ALA A 533 22.78 -3.64 -3.07
CA ALA A 533 23.58 -2.86 -2.11
C ALA A 533 23.39 -3.34 -0.66
N LEU A 534 22.14 -3.56 -0.23
CA LEU A 534 21.85 -4.13 1.10
C LEU A 534 22.48 -5.50 1.28
N VAL A 535 22.39 -6.37 0.26
CA VAL A 535 22.99 -7.71 0.31
C VAL A 535 24.51 -7.60 0.45
N ALA A 536 25.16 -6.72 -0.32
CA ALA A 536 26.59 -6.47 -0.22
C ALA A 536 27.01 -5.92 1.16
N ASP A 537 26.25 -4.97 1.71
CA ASP A 537 26.55 -4.37 3.03
C ASP A 537 26.40 -5.39 4.17
N LEU A 538 25.41 -6.30 4.09
CA LEU A 538 25.26 -7.39 5.07
C LEU A 538 26.43 -8.39 4.98
N LEU A 539 26.88 -8.73 3.77
CA LEU A 539 28.06 -9.57 3.57
C LEU A 539 29.34 -8.90 4.10
N ALA A 540 29.50 -7.59 3.86
CA ALA A 540 30.61 -6.81 4.37
C ALA A 540 30.59 -6.71 5.91
N ALA A 541 29.40 -6.76 6.53
CA ALA A 541 29.23 -6.86 7.98
C ALA A 541 29.52 -8.27 8.54
N GLY A 542 29.83 -9.25 7.69
CA GLY A 542 30.19 -10.61 8.10
C GLY A 542 29.01 -11.58 8.16
N ALA A 543 27.89 -11.29 7.49
CA ALA A 543 26.76 -12.21 7.44
C ALA A 543 27.15 -13.54 6.77
N ARG A 544 26.77 -14.65 7.40
CA ARG A 544 27.11 -15.98 6.90
C ARG A 544 26.29 -16.37 5.67
N THR A 545 26.93 -17.11 4.78
CA THR A 545 26.35 -17.59 3.53
C THR A 545 26.10 -19.09 3.50
N ASP A 546 26.55 -19.83 4.51
CA ASP A 546 26.45 -21.27 4.68
C ASP A 546 25.19 -21.71 5.45
N VAL A 547 24.13 -20.88 5.43
CA VAL A 547 22.89 -21.08 6.17
C VAL A 547 21.74 -21.42 5.23
N VAL A 548 20.90 -22.37 5.65
CA VAL A 548 19.64 -22.72 4.99
C VAL A 548 18.43 -22.30 5.85
N ASP A 549 17.30 -22.05 5.19
CA ASP A 549 16.03 -21.72 5.84
C ASP A 549 15.24 -22.99 6.25
N GLU A 550 14.00 -22.84 6.73
CA GLU A 550 13.14 -23.96 7.16
C GLU A 550 12.80 -24.94 6.03
N GLU A 551 12.88 -24.51 4.77
CA GLU A 551 12.67 -25.34 3.58
C GLU A 551 13.98 -25.97 3.08
N GLU A 552 15.06 -25.87 3.88
CA GLU A 552 16.42 -26.28 3.55
C GLU A 552 16.98 -25.56 2.32
N LEU A 553 16.45 -24.40 1.96
CA LEU A 553 16.92 -23.64 0.81
C LEU A 553 18.16 -22.82 1.17
N SER A 554 19.20 -22.98 0.35
CA SER A 554 20.38 -22.12 0.44
C SER A 554 20.10 -20.72 -0.13
N LEU A 555 20.98 -19.78 0.16
CA LEU A 555 20.89 -18.43 -0.39
C LEU A 555 20.96 -18.43 -1.93
N ALA A 556 21.76 -19.33 -2.53
CA ALA A 556 21.86 -19.51 -3.97
C ALA A 556 20.54 -20.01 -4.59
N GLN A 557 19.87 -20.97 -3.94
CA GLN A 557 18.55 -21.46 -4.35
C GLN A 557 17.48 -20.39 -4.17
N THR A 558 17.56 -19.58 -3.11
CA THR A 558 16.66 -18.44 -2.91
C THR A 558 16.83 -17.38 -4.01
N ILE A 559 18.07 -17.07 -4.42
CA ILE A 559 18.35 -16.17 -5.56
C ILE A 559 17.70 -16.70 -6.84
N ARG A 560 17.80 -18.02 -7.10
CA ARG A 560 17.17 -18.68 -8.26
C ARG A 560 15.64 -18.64 -8.15
N ARG A 561 15.08 -19.01 -6.99
CA ARG A 561 13.62 -19.07 -6.73
C ARG A 561 12.91 -17.75 -7.02
N TYR A 562 13.56 -16.65 -6.66
CA TYR A 562 13.04 -15.29 -6.86
C TYR A 562 13.67 -14.58 -8.06
N GLU A 563 14.30 -15.33 -8.97
CA GLU A 563 14.94 -14.86 -10.20
C GLU A 563 15.73 -13.54 -10.05
N ARG A 564 16.51 -13.43 -8.98
CA ARG A 564 17.27 -12.22 -8.61
C ARG A 564 18.52 -12.05 -9.49
N THR A 565 18.32 -11.68 -10.75
CA THR A 565 19.39 -11.51 -11.76
C THR A 565 20.45 -10.48 -11.36
N ASP A 566 20.09 -9.49 -10.54
CA ASP A 566 21.02 -8.53 -9.94
C ASP A 566 22.03 -9.17 -8.97
N LEU A 567 21.79 -10.42 -8.56
CA LEU A 567 22.64 -11.20 -7.65
C LEU A 567 23.31 -12.41 -8.33
N MET A 568 23.38 -12.45 -9.67
CA MET A 568 23.98 -13.60 -10.40
C MET A 568 25.41 -13.91 -9.99
N ALA A 569 26.26 -12.87 -9.93
CA ALA A 569 27.65 -13.03 -9.52
C ALA A 569 27.78 -13.57 -8.09
N LEU A 570 26.89 -13.15 -7.18
CA LEU A 570 26.85 -13.69 -5.83
C LEU A 570 26.45 -15.16 -5.86
N ARG A 571 25.41 -15.54 -6.61
CA ARG A 571 24.98 -16.94 -6.73
C ARG A 571 26.11 -17.84 -7.23
N HIS A 572 26.83 -17.45 -8.27
CA HIS A 572 27.95 -18.25 -8.79
C HIS A 572 29.05 -18.43 -7.74
N ARG A 573 29.37 -17.38 -6.99
CA ARG A 573 30.31 -17.48 -5.86
C ARG A 573 29.82 -18.46 -4.80
N LEU A 574 28.56 -18.37 -4.40
CA LEU A 574 27.97 -19.26 -3.39
C LEU A 574 28.04 -20.74 -3.79
N LEU A 575 27.77 -21.05 -5.05
CA LEU A 575 27.85 -22.43 -5.57
C LEU A 575 29.28 -22.97 -5.60
N ARG A 576 30.28 -22.10 -5.79
CA ARG A 576 31.70 -22.46 -5.70
C ARG A 576 32.14 -22.67 -4.25
N ASP A 577 31.74 -21.77 -3.36
CA ASP A 577 32.19 -21.74 -1.97
C ASP A 577 31.50 -22.85 -1.13
N HIS A 578 30.24 -23.15 -1.43
CA HIS A 578 29.39 -24.10 -0.69
C HIS A 578 28.71 -25.13 -1.61
N PRO A 579 29.49 -26.01 -2.27
CA PRO A 579 28.93 -26.98 -3.21
C PRO A 579 27.96 -27.95 -2.51
N GLY A 580 26.77 -28.12 -3.10
CA GLY A 580 25.75 -29.03 -2.57
C GLY A 580 24.97 -28.50 -1.34
N LEU A 581 25.17 -27.25 -0.94
CA LEU A 581 24.36 -26.63 0.11
C LEU A 581 22.96 -26.28 -0.42
N GLY A 582 21.94 -26.89 0.17
CA GLY A 582 20.54 -26.64 -0.15
C GLY A 582 19.73 -27.93 -0.34
N SER A 583 18.49 -27.79 -0.80
CA SER A 583 17.60 -28.92 -1.03
C SER A 583 17.78 -29.50 -2.44
N ALA A 584 18.18 -30.78 -2.54
CA ALA A 584 18.29 -31.46 -3.84
C ALA A 584 16.93 -31.55 -4.57
N TRP A 585 15.84 -31.74 -3.82
CA TRP A 585 14.48 -31.76 -4.37
C TRP A 585 14.13 -30.44 -5.07
N PHE A 586 14.59 -29.30 -4.53
CA PHE A 586 14.31 -28.01 -5.13
C PHE A 586 14.97 -27.87 -6.51
N ASP A 587 16.21 -28.35 -6.66
CA ASP A 587 16.93 -28.28 -7.93
C ASP A 587 16.22 -29.11 -9.01
N ASP A 588 15.82 -30.34 -8.68
CA ASP A 588 15.02 -31.21 -9.57
C ASP A 588 13.69 -30.55 -9.95
N HIS A 589 12.96 -30.01 -8.97
CA HIS A 589 11.64 -29.41 -9.20
C HIS A 589 11.70 -28.12 -10.04
N MET A 590 12.73 -27.30 -9.86
CA MET A 590 12.86 -26.05 -10.61
C MET A 590 13.30 -26.30 -12.05
N ASP A 591 14.14 -27.30 -12.31
CA ASP A 591 14.54 -27.69 -13.67
C ASP A 591 13.33 -28.13 -14.52
N GLU A 592 12.33 -28.77 -13.91
CA GLU A 592 11.06 -29.13 -14.58
C GLU A 592 10.15 -27.92 -14.86
N ARG A 593 10.29 -26.84 -14.08
CA ARG A 593 9.43 -25.65 -14.12
C ARG A 593 10.02 -24.48 -14.92
N ASP A 594 11.31 -24.54 -15.24
CA ASP A 594 12.04 -23.45 -15.88
C ASP A 594 11.56 -23.23 -17.33
N SER A 595 10.61 -22.30 -17.45
CA SER A 595 10.16 -21.68 -18.70
C SER A 595 10.64 -20.23 -18.82
N SER A 596 11.56 -19.82 -17.91
CA SER A 596 12.03 -18.45 -17.68
C SER A 596 12.96 -17.93 -18.79
N GLY A 597 13.56 -18.83 -19.59
CA GLY A 597 14.51 -18.47 -20.66
C GLY A 597 15.83 -17.88 -20.15
N ILE A 598 16.03 -17.81 -18.83
CA ILE A 598 17.27 -17.37 -18.18
C ILE A 598 18.15 -18.60 -18.01
N ASP A 599 19.37 -18.56 -18.57
CA ASP A 599 20.37 -19.60 -18.34
C ASP A 599 21.05 -19.38 -16.99
N TRP A 600 20.52 -20.02 -15.95
CA TRP A 600 21.06 -20.00 -14.59
C TRP A 600 22.39 -20.73 -14.45
N ASN A 601 22.83 -21.46 -15.48
CA ASN A 601 24.10 -22.17 -15.53
C ASN A 601 25.10 -21.50 -16.48
N ALA A 602 24.77 -20.32 -17.03
CA ALA A 602 25.66 -19.57 -17.90
C ALA A 602 26.97 -19.21 -17.16
N PRO A 603 28.14 -19.39 -17.78
CA PRO A 603 29.42 -19.02 -17.17
C PRO A 603 29.47 -17.52 -16.89
N GLU A 604 30.19 -17.11 -15.83
CA GLU A 604 30.45 -15.69 -15.56
C GLU A 604 31.02 -15.03 -16.83
N PRO A 605 30.51 -13.86 -17.26
CA PRO A 605 31.15 -13.12 -18.35
C PRO A 605 32.59 -12.82 -17.93
N ALA A 606 33.55 -13.27 -18.72
CA ALA A 606 34.96 -13.11 -18.40
C ALA A 606 35.26 -11.62 -18.15
N ASP A 607 35.80 -11.31 -16.98
CA ASP A 607 36.29 -9.97 -16.67
C ASP A 607 37.32 -9.57 -17.75
N GLU A 608 36.98 -8.61 -18.61
CA GLU A 608 37.93 -7.94 -19.50
C GLU A 608 38.87 -7.05 -18.67
N LYS A 609 39.67 -7.63 -17.78
CA LYS A 609 40.80 -6.97 -17.12
C LYS A 609 41.93 -7.96 -16.83
N GLU A 610 42.66 -8.31 -17.87
CA GLU A 610 44.11 -8.44 -17.77
C GLU A 610 44.75 -7.60 -18.89
N PRO A 611 45.51 -6.53 -18.57
CA PRO A 611 46.41 -5.98 -19.55
C PRO A 611 47.50 -7.02 -19.78
N ARG A 612 47.50 -7.64 -20.97
CA ARG A 612 48.67 -8.38 -21.44
C ARG A 612 49.84 -7.40 -21.49
N THR A 613 50.88 -7.76 -20.75
CA THR A 613 52.20 -7.13 -20.64
C THR A 613 52.78 -6.65 -21.96
#